data_AF-A0A815ZPQ3-F1
#
_entry.id   AF-A0A815ZPQ3-F1
#
_cell.length_a   1.000
_cell.length_b   1.000
_cell.length_c   1.000
_cell.angle_alpha   90.00
_cell.angle_beta   90.00
_cell.angle_gamma   90.00
#
_symmetry.space_group_name_H-M   'P 1'
#
loop_
_entity.id
_entity.type
_entity.pdbx_description
1 polymer ?
#
loop_
_entity_poly.entity_id
_entity_poly.type
_entity_poly.pdbx_seq_one_letter_code
_entity_poly.pdbx_strand_id
1 'polypeptide(L)'
;MQMENEKDSSKFSIIVIVSILINILFYLCYYSFQTIKYFKQKWLNIFNELILSIIHPTEIISIFKVKYSLYNKKVSKSELNQLAISLNDIDFCYATLNKVSRSFSVVIEQLPECLKDSVCIFYLVLRGLDSIEDDMTYPDEKKIVLLRNFHKKLL
;
A
#
# COMPACT_ATOMS: atom_id res chain seq x y z
N MET A 1 -40.98 -62.45 -23.66
CA MET A 1 -39.86 -61.91 -24.46
C MET A 1 -39.61 -60.41 -24.28
N GLN A 2 -40.56 -59.62 -23.71
CA GLN A 2 -40.36 -58.18 -23.43
C GLN A 2 -39.62 -57.87 -22.11
N MET A 3 -39.61 -58.79 -21.12
CA MET A 3 -38.98 -58.54 -19.80
C MET A 3 -37.46 -58.74 -19.74
N GLU A 4 -36.83 -59.37 -20.74
CA GLU A 4 -35.37 -59.56 -20.79
C GLU A 4 -34.64 -58.34 -21.38
N ASN A 5 -35.21 -57.72 -22.41
CA ASN A 5 -34.65 -56.52 -23.05
C ASN A 5 -34.64 -55.28 -22.12
N GLU A 6 -35.57 -55.19 -21.18
CA GLU A 6 -35.65 -54.08 -20.21
C GLU A 6 -34.56 -54.16 -19.11
N LYS A 7 -34.16 -55.38 -18.74
CA LYS A 7 -33.07 -55.61 -17.76
C LYS A 7 -31.69 -55.32 -18.33
N ASP A 8 -31.48 -55.53 -19.63
CA ASP A 8 -30.19 -55.22 -20.25
C ASP A 8 -30.05 -53.73 -20.60
N SER A 9 -31.16 -53.06 -20.96
CA SER A 9 -31.21 -51.59 -21.12
C SER A 9 -30.91 -50.83 -19.82
N SER A 10 -31.44 -51.31 -18.69
CA SER A 10 -31.19 -50.71 -17.36
C SER A 10 -29.76 -50.94 -16.86
N LYS A 11 -29.17 -52.12 -17.09
CA LYS A 11 -27.76 -52.39 -16.78
C LYS A 11 -26.80 -51.51 -17.59
N PHE A 12 -27.09 -51.30 -18.88
CA PHE A 12 -26.26 -50.45 -19.74
C PHE A 12 -26.24 -48.99 -19.26
N SER A 13 -27.41 -48.46 -18.86
CA SER A 13 -27.49 -47.11 -18.28
C SER A 13 -26.71 -46.97 -16.98
N ILE A 14 -26.73 -47.98 -16.10
CA ILE A 14 -25.95 -47.98 -14.84
C ILE A 14 -24.44 -47.96 -15.13
N ILE A 15 -23.96 -48.77 -16.08
CA ILE A 15 -22.55 -48.82 -16.45
C ILE A 15 -22.07 -47.46 -17.00
N VAL A 16 -22.88 -46.81 -17.83
CA VAL A 16 -22.58 -45.47 -18.37
C VAL A 16 -22.51 -44.43 -17.25
N ILE A 17 -23.47 -44.44 -16.31
CA ILE A 17 -23.49 -43.52 -15.16
C ILE A 17 -22.26 -43.74 -14.25
N VAL A 18 -21.89 -44.99 -13.98
CA VAL A 18 -20.71 -45.33 -13.16
C VAL A 18 -19.42 -44.86 -13.85
N SER A 19 -19.30 -45.04 -15.17
CA SER A 19 -18.13 -44.56 -15.94
C SER A 19 -18.01 -43.03 -15.93
N ILE A 20 -19.13 -42.31 -16.02
CA ILE A 20 -19.16 -40.84 -15.93
C ILE A 20 -18.75 -40.38 -14.53
N LEU A 21 -19.26 -41.00 -13.47
CA LEU A 21 -18.91 -40.68 -12.09
C LEU A 21 -17.42 -40.89 -11.80
N ILE A 22 -16.83 -41.98 -12.30
CA ILE A 22 -15.40 -42.26 -12.15
C ILE A 22 -14.55 -41.19 -12.87
N ASN A 23 -14.94 -40.78 -14.08
CA ASN A 23 -14.24 -39.72 -14.81
C ASN A 23 -14.35 -38.36 -14.13
N ILE A 24 -15.53 -38.01 -13.60
CA ILE A 24 -15.73 -36.78 -12.82
C ILE A 24 -14.85 -36.81 -11.56
N LEU A 25 -14.83 -37.93 -10.83
CA LEU A 25 -13.99 -38.08 -9.65
C LEU A 25 -12.50 -37.95 -10.00
N PHE A 26 -12.06 -38.55 -11.10
CA PHE A 26 -10.68 -38.45 -11.57
C PHE A 26 -10.33 -37.01 -11.97
N TYR A 27 -11.24 -36.29 -12.64
CA TYR A 27 -11.07 -34.88 -13.01
C TYR A 27 -10.98 -33.97 -11.78
N LEU A 28 -11.85 -34.17 -10.79
CA LEU A 28 -11.82 -33.44 -9.52
C LEU A 28 -10.54 -33.72 -8.72
N CYS A 29 -10.10 -34.98 -8.71
CA CYS A 29 -8.84 -35.38 -8.07
C CYS A 29 -7.63 -34.76 -8.77
N TYR A 30 -7.59 -34.80 -10.12
CA TYR A 30 -6.54 -34.17 -10.92
C TYR A 30 -6.48 -32.66 -10.70
N TYR A 31 -7.64 -31.99 -10.66
CA TYR A 31 -7.71 -30.55 -10.39
C TYR A 31 -7.23 -30.20 -8.98
N SER A 32 -7.61 -31.00 -7.98
CA SER A 32 -7.15 -30.84 -6.59
C SER A 32 -5.64 -31.02 -6.48
N PHE A 33 -5.07 -32.01 -7.17
CA PHE A 33 -3.64 -32.28 -7.19
C PHE A 33 -2.84 -31.14 -7.86
N GLN A 34 -3.32 -30.60 -8.98
CA GLN A 34 -2.67 -29.47 -9.64
C GLN A 34 -2.71 -28.20 -8.77
N THR A 35 -3.80 -27.97 -8.04
CA THR A 35 -3.92 -26.85 -7.10
C THR A 35 -2.87 -26.95 -5.98
N ILE A 36 -2.65 -28.15 -5.43
CA ILE A 36 -1.63 -28.40 -4.41
C ILE A 36 -0.21 -28.15 -4.96
N LYS A 37 0.07 -28.59 -6.19
CA LYS A 37 1.38 -28.37 -6.83
C LYS A 37 1.65 -26.89 -7.08
N TYR A 38 0.67 -26.16 -7.60
CA TYR A 38 0.74 -24.71 -7.80
C TYR A 38 0.92 -23.97 -6.47
N PHE A 39 0.18 -24.37 -5.44
CA PHE A 39 0.29 -23.80 -4.10
C PHE A 39 1.68 -24.03 -3.49
N LYS A 40 2.22 -25.25 -3.61
CA LYS A 40 3.57 -25.59 -3.14
C LYS A 40 4.64 -24.78 -3.86
N GLN A 41 4.54 -24.62 -5.18
CA GLN A 41 5.49 -23.83 -5.96
C GLN A 41 5.43 -22.35 -5.60
N LYS A 42 4.21 -21.79 -5.46
CA LYS A 42 4.00 -20.40 -5.05
C LYS A 42 4.57 -20.14 -3.65
N TRP A 43 4.34 -21.04 -2.70
CA TRP A 43 4.93 -20.97 -1.36
C TRP A 43 6.45 -21.07 -1.38
N LEU A 44 7.03 -21.91 -2.24
CA LEU A 44 8.48 -22.02 -2.38
C LEU A 44 9.11 -20.70 -2.85
N ASN A 45 8.47 -20.03 -3.82
CA ASN A 45 8.94 -18.75 -4.34
C ASN A 45 8.86 -17.65 -3.27
N ILE A 46 7.75 -17.59 -2.52
CA ILE A 46 7.58 -16.66 -1.39
C ILE A 46 8.64 -16.92 -0.31
N PHE A 47 8.93 -18.19 0.00
CA PHE A 47 10.00 -18.54 0.94
C PHE A 47 11.37 -18.09 0.48
N ASN A 48 11.69 -18.25 -0.81
CA ASN A 48 12.97 -17.79 -1.36
C ASN A 48 13.09 -16.27 -1.30
N GLU A 49 12.03 -15.51 -1.59
CA GLU A 49 12.02 -14.06 -1.43
C GLU A 49 12.18 -13.63 0.04
N LEU A 50 11.56 -14.36 0.98
CA LEU A 50 11.75 -14.13 2.41
C LEU A 50 13.18 -14.42 2.86
N ILE A 51 13.81 -15.50 2.38
CA ILE A 51 15.21 -15.83 2.65
C ILE A 51 16.13 -14.71 2.13
N LEU A 52 15.89 -14.22 0.91
CA LEU A 52 16.66 -13.10 0.34
C LEU A 52 16.46 -11.82 1.16
N SER A 53 15.24 -11.54 1.63
CA SER A 53 14.95 -10.37 2.47
C SER A 53 15.62 -10.46 3.85
N ILE A 54 15.83 -11.67 4.40
CA ILE A 54 16.57 -11.89 5.66
C ILE A 54 18.06 -11.52 5.54
N ILE A 55 18.62 -11.51 4.33
CA ILE A 55 20.03 -11.13 4.08
C ILE A 55 20.27 -9.62 4.29
N HIS A 56 19.20 -8.80 4.35
CA HIS A 56 19.27 -7.36 4.60
C HIS A 56 18.71 -6.99 5.98
N PRO A 57 19.38 -7.39 7.09
CA PRO A 57 18.88 -7.14 8.44
C PRO A 57 18.76 -5.63 8.76
N THR A 58 19.57 -4.80 8.10
CA THR A 58 19.54 -3.34 8.24
C THR A 58 18.23 -2.72 7.75
N GLU A 59 17.62 -3.28 6.71
CA GLU A 59 16.33 -2.80 6.17
C GLU A 59 15.19 -3.12 7.13
N ILE A 60 15.19 -4.35 7.67
CA ILE A 60 14.22 -4.79 8.67
C ILE A 60 14.28 -3.90 9.91
N ILE A 61 15.47 -3.62 10.44
CA ILE A 61 15.68 -2.72 11.57
C ILE A 61 15.14 -1.31 11.26
N SER A 62 15.36 -0.82 10.04
CA SER A 62 14.89 0.51 9.62
C SER A 62 13.36 0.57 9.53
N ILE A 63 12.72 -0.46 8.99
CA ILE A 63 11.25 -0.59 8.94
C ILE A 63 10.68 -0.58 10.36
N PHE A 64 11.25 -1.36 11.27
CA PHE A 64 10.82 -1.38 12.67
C PHE A 64 11.02 -0.03 13.34
N LYS A 65 12.18 0.62 13.15
CA LYS A 65 12.49 1.94 13.71
C LYS A 65 11.49 3.00 13.23
N VAL A 66 11.21 3.06 11.92
CA VAL A 66 10.24 4.00 11.34
C VAL A 66 8.83 3.71 11.84
N LYS A 67 8.40 2.44 11.84
CA LYS A 67 7.05 2.06 12.31
C LYS A 67 6.85 2.38 13.78
N TYR A 68 7.87 2.15 14.61
CA TYR A 68 7.85 2.52 16.03
C TYR A 68 7.83 4.05 16.22
N SER A 69 8.64 4.78 15.47
CA SER A 69 8.66 6.26 15.48
C SER A 69 7.31 6.86 15.08
N LEU A 70 6.65 6.29 14.06
CA LEU A 70 5.31 6.71 13.63
C LEU A 70 4.24 6.38 14.66
N TYR A 71 4.34 5.22 15.31
CA TYR A 71 3.38 4.79 16.34
C TYR A 71 3.42 5.70 17.58
N ASN A 72 4.61 6.09 18.02
CA ASN A 72 4.78 6.96 19.20
C ASN A 72 4.39 8.42 18.93
N LYS A 73 4.28 8.82 17.65
CA LYS A 73 4.00 10.20 17.28
C LYS A 73 2.50 10.47 17.26
N LYS A 74 2.00 11.00 18.38
CA LYS A 74 0.62 11.50 18.46
C LYS A 74 0.50 12.76 17.61
N VAL A 75 -0.19 12.66 16.47
CA VAL A 75 -0.55 13.84 15.66
C VAL A 75 -1.47 14.72 16.50
N SER A 76 -1.15 16.01 16.61
CA SER A 76 -2.00 16.99 17.29
C SER A 76 -3.38 17.00 16.63
N LYS A 77 -4.43 16.75 17.42
CA LYS A 77 -5.81 16.73 16.91
C LYS A 77 -6.36 18.14 16.64
N SER A 78 -5.71 19.18 17.16
CA SER A 78 -6.07 20.58 16.98
C SER A 78 -5.92 21.03 15.52
N GLU A 79 -6.73 22.01 15.13
CA GLU A 79 -6.67 22.63 13.81
C GLU A 79 -5.38 23.45 13.63
N LEU A 80 -4.90 23.57 12.40
CA LEU A 80 -3.66 24.31 12.10
C LEU A 80 -3.79 25.78 12.50
N ASN A 81 -4.96 26.38 12.34
CA ASN A 81 -5.22 27.77 12.72
C ASN A 81 -5.03 28.01 14.22
N GLN A 82 -5.41 27.05 15.06
CA GLN A 82 -5.21 27.14 16.50
C GLN A 82 -3.73 26.97 16.87
N LEU A 83 -3.04 26.05 16.19
CA LEU A 83 -1.61 25.81 16.38
C LEU A 83 -0.77 27.02 15.98
N ALA A 84 -1.15 27.73 14.92
CA ALA A 84 -0.46 28.94 14.46
C ALA A 84 -0.48 30.08 15.49
N ILE A 85 -1.51 30.13 16.34
CA ILE A 85 -1.63 31.15 17.39
C ILE A 85 -0.88 30.72 18.66
N SER A 86 -0.83 29.42 18.94
CA SER A 86 -0.31 28.90 20.20
C SER A 86 1.18 28.55 20.18
N LEU A 87 1.76 28.30 19.00
CA LEU A 87 3.13 27.80 18.83
C LEU A 87 4.04 28.86 18.21
N ASN A 88 5.35 28.70 18.40
CA ASN A 88 6.36 29.45 17.65
C ASN A 88 6.36 29.02 16.18
N ASP A 89 6.91 29.84 15.29
CA ASP A 89 6.92 29.58 13.84
C ASP A 89 7.55 28.22 13.47
N ILE A 90 8.71 27.88 14.06
CA ILE A 90 9.40 26.61 13.80
C ILE A 90 8.58 25.42 14.32
N ASP A 91 8.03 25.52 15.52
CA ASP A 91 7.19 24.49 16.12
C ASP A 91 5.92 24.28 15.28
N PHE A 92 5.35 25.37 14.77
CA PHE A 92 4.23 25.34 13.84
C PHE A 92 4.60 24.67 12.51
N CYS A 93 5.79 24.93 11.96
CA CYS A 93 6.28 24.24 10.77
C CYS A 93 6.38 22.73 11.01
N TYR A 94 6.97 22.29 12.13
CA TYR A 94 7.05 20.86 12.47
C TYR A 94 5.68 20.22 12.73
N ALA A 95 4.76 20.94 13.39
CA ALA A 95 3.40 20.47 13.58
C ALA A 95 2.67 20.32 12.24
N THR A 96 2.84 21.30 11.34
CA THR A 96 2.27 21.28 9.98
C THR A 96 2.84 20.14 9.16
N LEU A 97 4.17 19.95 9.16
CA LEU A 97 4.86 18.86 8.48
C LEU A 97 4.31 17.49 8.90
N ASN A 98 4.12 17.29 10.20
CA ASN A 98 3.53 16.07 10.76
C ASN A 98 2.09 15.82 10.31
N LYS A 99 1.35 16.89 10.02
CA LYS A 99 -0.05 16.82 9.59
C LYS A 99 -0.16 16.53 8.09
N VAL A 100 0.65 17.20 7.27
CA VAL A 100 0.61 17.08 5.80
C VAL A 100 1.38 15.88 5.27
N SER A 101 2.39 15.39 6.01
CA SER A 101 3.26 14.28 5.57
C SER A 101 3.89 13.50 6.72
N ARG A 102 3.18 12.47 7.21
CA ARG A 102 3.63 11.62 8.33
C ARG A 102 4.89 10.82 8.01
N SER A 103 5.03 10.31 6.78
CA SER A 103 6.20 9.52 6.39
C SER A 103 7.44 10.40 6.26
N PHE A 104 7.31 11.56 5.61
CA PHE A 104 8.44 12.43 5.37
C PHE A 104 8.91 13.15 6.63
N SER A 105 8.00 13.46 7.57
CA SER A 105 8.36 14.07 8.84
C SER A 105 9.33 13.22 9.67
N VAL A 106 9.18 11.89 9.64
CA VAL A 106 10.11 10.96 10.32
C VAL A 106 11.49 10.97 9.67
N VAL A 107 11.56 11.14 8.35
CA VAL A 107 12.85 11.21 7.63
C VAL A 107 13.55 12.53 7.94
N ILE A 108 12.82 13.65 7.92
CA ILE A 108 13.38 14.97 8.21
C ILE A 108 13.91 15.05 9.65
N GLU A 109 13.22 14.45 10.62
CA GLU A 109 13.67 14.43 12.02
C GLU A 109 14.90 13.55 12.28
N GLN A 110 15.25 12.65 11.35
CA GLN A 110 16.49 11.88 11.43
C GLN A 110 17.70 12.62 10.85
N LEU A 111 17.49 13.79 10.23
CA LEU A 111 18.58 14.61 9.70
C LEU A 111 19.36 15.32 10.83
N PRO A 112 20.62 15.71 10.57
CA PRO A 112 21.39 16.55 11.49
C PRO A 112 20.66 17.86 11.82
N GLU A 113 20.84 18.37 13.04
CA GLU A 113 20.15 19.59 13.51
C GLU A 113 20.39 20.82 12.62
N CYS A 114 21.57 20.93 12.02
CA CYS A 114 21.90 22.03 11.11
C CYS A 114 21.12 22.00 9.79
N LEU A 115 20.51 20.86 9.44
CA LEU A 115 19.85 20.66 8.14
C LEU A 115 18.33 20.47 8.26
N LYS A 116 17.86 19.88 9.38
CA LYS A 116 16.44 19.52 9.56
C LYS A 116 15.49 20.70 9.37
N ASP A 117 15.82 21.89 9.87
CA ASP A 117 14.94 23.07 9.83
C ASP A 117 14.83 23.59 8.39
N SER A 118 15.97 23.72 7.71
CA SER A 118 16.05 24.13 6.30
C SER A 118 15.26 23.19 5.39
N VAL A 119 15.39 21.88 5.60
CA VAL A 119 14.67 20.88 4.80
C VAL A 119 13.17 20.86 5.14
N CYS A 120 12.81 21.05 6.41
CA CYS A 120 11.42 21.18 6.84
C CYS A 120 10.71 22.32 6.11
N ILE A 121 11.31 23.52 6.13
CA ILE A 121 10.76 24.71 5.46
C ILE A 121 10.71 24.49 3.95
N PHE A 122 11.79 24.01 3.35
CA PHE A 122 11.85 23.75 1.91
C PHE A 122 10.74 22.79 1.45
N TYR A 123 10.52 21.71 2.21
CA TYR A 123 9.44 20.78 1.93
C TYR A 123 8.05 21.43 2.02
N LEU A 124 7.79 22.22 3.07
CA LEU A 124 6.50 22.89 3.25
C LEU A 124 6.21 23.90 2.13
N VAL A 125 7.23 24.64 1.68
CA VAL A 125 7.12 25.58 0.55
C VAL A 125 6.73 24.84 -0.72
N LEU A 126 7.42 23.73 -1.05
CA LEU A 126 7.08 22.93 -2.22
C LEU A 126 5.70 22.27 -2.10
N ARG A 127 5.31 21.82 -0.90
CA ARG A 127 3.99 21.24 -0.67
C ARG A 127 2.86 22.26 -0.82
N GLY A 128 3.12 23.52 -0.46
CA GLY A 128 2.22 24.63 -0.71
C GLY A 128 2.08 24.93 -2.20
N LEU A 129 3.19 24.88 -2.95
CA LEU A 129 3.19 25.04 -4.41
C LEU A 129 2.40 23.93 -5.12
N ASP A 130 2.66 22.67 -4.74
CA ASP A 130 1.97 21.46 -5.22
C ASP A 130 0.45 21.54 -5.00
N SER A 131 0.02 22.10 -3.86
CA SER A 131 -1.40 22.30 -3.57
C SER A 131 -2.07 23.32 -4.52
N ILE A 132 -1.33 24.33 -5.00
CA ILE A 132 -1.84 25.31 -5.98
C ILE A 132 -1.87 24.70 -7.38
N GLU A 133 -0.86 23.90 -7.72
CA GLU A 133 -0.76 23.21 -9.00
C GLU A 133 -1.92 22.22 -9.18
N ASP A 134 -2.15 21.36 -8.17
CA ASP A 134 -3.15 20.28 -8.16
C ASP A 134 -4.61 20.77 -8.08
N ASP A 135 -4.85 22.03 -7.71
CA ASP A 135 -6.22 22.56 -7.59
C ASP A 135 -6.85 22.79 -8.97
N MET A 136 -7.68 21.83 -9.41
CA MET A 136 -8.41 21.89 -10.68
C MET A 136 -9.58 22.89 -10.69
N THR A 137 -9.94 23.48 -9.54
CA THR A 137 -11.04 24.47 -9.46
C THR A 137 -10.57 25.89 -9.71
N TYR A 138 -9.26 26.13 -9.59
CA TYR A 138 -8.66 27.45 -9.77
C TYR A 138 -8.38 27.76 -11.24
N PRO A 139 -8.77 28.94 -11.77
CA PRO A 139 -8.59 29.27 -13.19
C PRO A 139 -7.11 29.26 -13.63
N ASP A 140 -6.81 28.58 -14.73
CA ASP A 140 -5.43 28.38 -15.22
C ASP A 140 -4.68 29.68 -15.49
N GLU A 141 -5.36 30.68 -16.06
CA GLU A 141 -4.77 32.00 -16.34
C GLU A 141 -4.22 32.67 -15.08
N LYS A 142 -4.94 32.54 -13.96
CA LYS A 142 -4.50 33.06 -12.66
C LYS A 142 -3.48 32.13 -12.01
N LYS A 143 -3.64 30.82 -12.18
CA LYS A 143 -2.74 29.78 -11.63
C LYS A 143 -1.32 29.98 -12.13
N ILE A 144 -1.14 30.14 -13.45
CA ILE A 144 0.16 30.30 -14.07
C ILE A 144 0.87 31.56 -13.54
N VAL A 145 0.14 32.67 -13.38
CA VAL A 145 0.71 33.91 -12.84
C VAL A 145 1.11 33.74 -11.38
N LEU A 146 0.29 33.04 -10.59
CA LEU A 146 0.57 32.76 -9.18
C LEU A 146 1.81 31.86 -9.03
N LEU A 147 1.88 30.74 -9.77
CA LEU A 147 3.02 29.81 -9.74
C LEU A 147 4.33 30.50 -10.13
N ARG A 148 4.33 31.33 -11.19
CA ARG A 148 5.53 32.09 -11.62
C ARG A 148 6.00 33.10 -10.58
N ASN A 149 5.10 33.64 -9.77
CA ASN A 149 5.41 34.64 -8.75
C ASN A 149 5.47 34.06 -7.33
N PHE A 150 5.31 32.75 -7.15
CA PHE A 150 5.23 32.12 -5.82
C PHE A 150 6.48 32.37 -4.98
N HIS A 151 7.67 32.27 -5.57
CA HIS A 151 8.95 32.53 -4.89
C HIS A 151 9.06 33.96 -4.33
N LYS A 152 8.35 34.94 -4.92
CA LYS A 152 8.35 36.33 -4.44
C LYS A 152 7.54 36.52 -3.16
N LYS A 153 6.79 35.50 -2.72
CA LYS A 153 5.99 35.50 -1.48
C LYS A 153 6.75 34.93 -0.28
N LEU A 154 7.97 34.43 -0.50
CA LEU A 154 8.82 33.82 0.52
C LEU A 154 9.82 34.81 1.16
N LEU A 155 9.86 36.05 0.64
CA LEU A 155 10.67 37.18 1.11
C LEU A 155 9.77 38.15 1.87
#